data_AF-K5WA36-F1
#
_entry.id   AF-K5WA36-F1
#
_cell.length_a   1.000
_cell.length_b   1.000
_cell.length_c   1.000
_cell.angle_alpha   90.00
_cell.angle_beta   90.00
_cell.angle_gamma   90.00
#
_symmetry.space_group_name_H-M   'P 1'
#
loop_
_entity.id
_entity.type
_entity.pdbx_description
1 polymer ?
#
loop_
_entity_poly.entity_id
_entity_poly.type
_entity_poly.pdbx_seq_one_letter_code
_entity_poly.pdbx_strand_id
1 'polypeptide(L)'
;NFKYEEVVRNKRERRRLHGGDCECCRDYYEAIGPLPSRLQAPLWRTPPSSPAKNHPSSSYHENNYSGDEREADIQDHKQQVSRHRTRWEAPKTPPGYWNIGFPDTQEVETIRKAAAEM
;
A
#
# COMPACT_ATOMS: atom_id res chain seq x y z
N ASN A 1 -12.86 -3.01 -21.46
CA ASN A 1 -12.65 -3.64 -20.13
C ASN A 1 -12.75 -2.54 -19.08
N PHE A 2 -13.83 -2.45 -18.31
CA PHE A 2 -14.06 -1.37 -17.36
C PHE A 2 -13.37 -1.68 -16.02
N LYS A 3 -12.74 -0.68 -15.40
CA LYS A 3 -12.17 -0.82 -14.04
C LYS A 3 -13.31 -0.70 -13.03
N TYR A 4 -13.56 -1.77 -12.27
CA TYR A 4 -14.52 -1.77 -11.17
C TYR A 4 -13.90 -2.38 -9.92
N GLU A 5 -14.45 -2.02 -8.76
CA GLU A 5 -14.08 -2.62 -7.48
C GLU A 5 -15.04 -3.75 -7.12
N GLU A 6 -14.47 -4.85 -6.64
CA GLU A 6 -15.22 -6.01 -6.17
C GLU A 6 -14.86 -6.29 -4.71
N VAL A 7 -15.84 -6.74 -3.94
CA VAL A 7 -15.64 -7.12 -2.54
C VAL A 7 -14.91 -8.47 -2.46
N VAL A 8 -13.60 -8.42 -2.21
CA VAL A 8 -12.77 -9.62 -2.04
C VAL A 8 -12.82 -10.12 -0.59
N ARG A 9 -13.50 -11.25 -0.37
CA ARG A 9 -13.55 -11.92 0.94
C ARG A 9 -12.42 -12.93 1.16
N ASN A 10 -11.89 -13.52 0.08
CA ASN A 10 -10.85 -14.53 0.18
C ASN A 10 -9.50 -13.90 0.59
N LYS A 11 -8.89 -14.44 1.65
CA LYS A 11 -7.62 -13.92 2.20
C LYS A 11 -6.46 -13.96 1.20
N ARG A 12 -6.35 -15.03 0.40
CA ARG A 12 -5.26 -15.20 -0.58
C ARG A 12 -5.44 -14.21 -1.73
N GLU A 13 -6.66 -13.99 -2.19
CA GLU A 13 -6.96 -13.01 -3.24
C GLU A 13 -6.75 -11.59 -2.73
N ARG A 14 -7.19 -11.29 -1.50
CA ARG A 14 -6.96 -9.98 -0.86
C ARG A 14 -5.47 -9.66 -0.75
N ARG A 15 -4.61 -10.66 -0.49
CA ARG A 15 -3.15 -10.46 -0.44
C ARG A 15 -2.55 -10.02 -1.78
N ARG A 16 -3.21 -10.33 -2.91
CA ARG A 16 -2.78 -9.90 -4.26
C ARG A 16 -3.15 -8.46 -4.59
N LEU A 17 -4.05 -7.84 -3.83
CA LEU A 17 -4.40 -6.43 -3.99
C LEU A 17 -3.27 -5.54 -3.49
N HIS A 18 -3.11 -4.37 -4.10
CA HIS A 18 -2.09 -3.39 -3.75
C HIS A 18 -2.42 -2.76 -2.41
N GLY A 19 -1.44 -2.72 -1.51
CA GLY A 19 -1.54 -2.03 -0.22
C GLY A 19 -1.38 -0.53 -0.42
N GLY A 20 -2.41 0.23 -0.08
CA GLY A 20 -2.36 1.69 -0.06
C GLY A 20 -2.11 2.23 1.35
N ASP A 21 -1.86 3.53 1.42
CA ASP A 21 -1.94 4.33 2.64
C ASP A 21 -3.03 5.40 2.51
N CYS A 22 -3.74 5.66 3.61
CA CYS A 22 -4.44 6.93 3.81
C CYS A 22 -3.51 7.89 4.56
N GLU A 23 -3.93 9.14 4.73
CA GLU A 23 -3.17 10.18 5.45
C GLU A 23 -2.67 9.66 6.81
N CYS A 24 -3.55 9.06 7.61
CA CYS A 24 -3.18 8.52 8.93
C CYS A 24 -2.20 7.33 8.86
N CYS A 25 -2.28 6.51 7.81
CA CYS A 25 -1.39 5.36 7.65
C CYS A 25 -0.01 5.79 7.16
N ARG A 26 0.08 6.86 6.37
CA ARG A 26 1.35 7.36 5.83
C ARG A 26 2.30 7.72 6.96
N ASP A 27 1.83 8.54 7.90
CA ASP A 27 2.61 8.97 9.07
C ASP A 27 3.08 7.78 9.92
N TYR A 28 2.20 6.77 10.08
CA TYR A 28 2.56 5.54 10.78
C TYR A 28 3.71 4.79 10.08
N TYR A 29 3.63 4.60 8.77
CA TYR A 29 4.67 3.87 8.04
C TYR A 29 5.98 4.65 7.94
N GLU A 30 5.91 5.97 7.85
CA GLU A 30 7.09 6.83 7.91
C GLU A 30 7.77 6.78 9.28
N ALA A 31 7.00 6.77 10.37
CA ALA A 31 7.56 6.69 11.72
C ALA A 31 8.13 5.29 12.05
N ILE A 32 7.46 4.21 11.65
CA ILE A 32 7.89 2.83 11.95
C ILE A 32 8.99 2.35 10.99
N GLY A 33 8.91 2.72 9.71
CA GLY A 33 9.86 2.26 8.70
C GLY A 33 9.65 0.80 8.27
N PRO A 34 10.73 0.00 8.12
CA PRO A 34 10.67 -1.38 7.63
C PRO A 34 9.89 -2.31 8.57
N LEU A 35 9.32 -3.39 8.02
CA LEU A 35 8.61 -4.38 8.83
C LEU A 35 9.60 -5.10 9.78
N PRO A 36 9.38 -5.11 11.10
CA PRO A 36 10.27 -5.80 12.02
C PRO A 36 10.25 -7.31 11.76
N SER A 37 11.39 -7.97 12.02
CA SER A 37 11.49 -9.42 11.93
C SER A 37 10.41 -10.10 12.75
N ARG A 38 9.73 -11.12 12.18
CA ARG A 38 8.69 -11.86 12.91
C ARG A 38 9.28 -12.47 14.17
N LEU A 39 8.74 -12.06 15.32
CA LEU A 39 9.05 -12.69 16.59
C LEU A 39 8.64 -14.17 16.52
N GLN A 40 9.52 -15.05 17.01
CA GLN A 40 9.21 -16.47 17.10
C GLN A 40 7.96 -16.65 17.97
N ALA A 41 6.98 -17.39 17.46
CA ALA A 41 5.79 -17.68 18.23
C ALA A 41 6.19 -18.39 19.53
N PRO A 42 5.57 -18.06 20.68
CA PRO A 42 5.87 -18.74 21.92
C PRO A 42 5.63 -20.25 21.74
N LEU A 43 6.57 -21.04 22.25
CA LEU A 43 6.48 -22.48 22.22
C LEU A 43 5.44 -22.94 23.25
N TRP A 44 4.17 -23.01 22.84
CA TRP A 44 3.08 -23.54 23.66
C TRP A 44 3.25 -25.03 24.01
N ARG A 45 4.21 -25.71 23.36
CA ARG A 45 4.62 -27.10 23.61
C ARG A 45 6.15 -27.17 23.56
N THR A 46 6.73 -28.09 24.33
CA THR A 46 8.18 -28.35 24.29
C THR A 46 8.62 -28.71 22.87
N PRO A 47 9.68 -28.08 22.34
CA PRO A 47 10.17 -28.39 21.01
C PRO A 47 10.65 -29.85 20.96
N PRO A 48 10.47 -30.55 19.82
CA PRO A 48 11.05 -31.88 19.64
C PRO A 48 12.57 -31.80 19.76
N SER A 49 13.21 -32.85 20.29
CA SER A 49 14.65 -32.91 20.57
C SER A 49 15.56 -32.71 19.35
N SER A 50 15.00 -32.72 18.14
CA SER A 50 15.75 -32.57 16.89
C SER A 50 15.90 -31.10 16.50
N PRO A 51 17.11 -30.62 16.16
CA PRO A 51 17.36 -29.22 15.89
C PRO A 51 16.60 -28.77 14.64
N ALA A 52 15.71 -27.78 14.82
CA ALA A 52 15.06 -27.11 13.70
C ALA A 52 16.10 -26.31 12.91
N LYS A 53 15.96 -26.30 11.57
CA LYS A 53 16.85 -25.55 10.68
C LYS A 53 16.71 -24.06 10.96
N ASN A 54 17.84 -23.40 11.19
CA ASN A 54 17.93 -21.96 11.45
C ASN A 54 17.20 -21.17 10.35
N HIS A 55 16.15 -20.43 10.71
CA HIS A 55 15.67 -19.32 9.90
C HIS A 55 16.62 -18.13 10.09
N PRO A 56 16.81 -17.26 9.09
CA PRO A 56 17.77 -16.16 9.19
C PRO A 56 17.50 -15.31 10.43
N SER A 57 18.55 -15.12 11.23
CA SER A 57 18.52 -14.29 12.43
C SER A 57 18.20 -12.85 12.05
N SER A 58 17.37 -12.21 12.86
CA SER A 58 17.02 -10.81 12.82
C SER A 58 18.27 -9.94 12.97
N SER A 59 18.73 -9.31 11.89
CA SER A 59 19.58 -8.13 12.02
C SER A 59 18.67 -6.95 12.36
N TYR A 60 18.67 -6.53 13.63
CA TYR A 60 18.28 -5.16 13.97
C TYR A 60 19.15 -4.24 13.12
N HIS A 61 18.56 -3.62 12.10
CA HIS A 61 19.30 -2.74 11.21
C HIS A 61 19.43 -1.38 11.88
N GLU A 62 20.61 -1.11 12.42
CA GLU A 62 20.98 0.21 12.92
C GLU A 62 21.20 1.16 11.73
N ASN A 63 20.53 2.30 11.76
CA ASN A 63 20.28 3.19 10.63
C ASN A 63 21.55 3.65 9.89
N ASN A 64 21.84 3.03 8.74
CA ASN A 64 22.69 3.58 7.66
C ASN A 64 22.29 2.98 6.30
N TYR A 65 21.08 3.33 5.81
CA TYR A 65 20.66 3.02 4.44
C TYR A 65 20.37 4.28 3.64
N SER A 66 20.56 4.17 2.33
CA SER A 66 20.23 5.21 1.36
C SER A 66 18.71 5.46 1.38
N GLY A 67 18.28 6.70 1.11
CA GLY A 67 16.84 7.06 1.16
C GLY A 67 15.96 6.15 0.32
N ASP A 68 16.44 5.72 -0.85
CA ASP A 68 15.70 4.84 -1.77
C ASP A 68 15.41 3.43 -1.20
N GLU A 69 16.35 2.85 -0.46
CA GLU A 69 16.21 1.50 0.13
C GLU A 69 15.16 1.51 1.24
N ARG A 70 15.17 2.58 2.05
CA ARG A 70 14.19 2.78 3.13
C ARG A 70 12.77 2.89 2.57
N GLU A 71 12.59 3.62 1.47
CA GLU A 71 11.28 3.74 0.84
C GLU A 71 10.79 2.39 0.30
N ALA A 72 11.66 1.61 -0.34
CA ALA A 72 11.32 0.27 -0.83
C ALA A 72 10.88 -0.67 0.31
N ASP A 73 11.60 -0.67 1.44
CA ASP A 73 11.23 -1.49 2.60
C ASP A 73 9.91 -1.04 3.23
N ILE A 74 9.64 0.27 3.25
CA ILE A 74 8.34 0.80 3.69
C ILE A 74 7.23 0.35 2.74
N GLN A 75 7.46 0.34 1.43
CA GLN A 75 6.49 -0.16 0.46
C GLN A 75 6.21 -1.66 0.66
N ASP A 76 7.24 -2.48 0.93
CA ASP A 76 7.05 -3.90 1.23
C ASP A 76 6.28 -4.10 2.55
N HIS A 77 6.63 -3.34 3.59
CA HIS A 77 5.88 -3.32 4.86
C HIS A 77 4.39 -3.00 4.60
N LYS A 78 4.10 -1.95 3.83
CA LYS A 78 2.73 -1.58 3.43
C LYS A 78 2.02 -2.74 2.70
N GLN A 79 2.68 -3.34 1.71
CA GLN A 79 2.11 -4.44 0.95
C GLN A 79 1.84 -5.69 1.81
N GLN A 80 2.63 -5.92 2.86
CA GLN A 80 2.46 -7.06 3.76
C GLN A 80 1.30 -6.88 4.74
N VAL A 81 1.18 -5.72 5.40
CA VAL A 81 0.29 -5.57 6.58
C VAL A 81 -0.87 -4.59 6.38
N SER A 82 -0.87 -3.77 5.32
CA SER A 82 -1.90 -2.73 5.17
C SER A 82 -3.31 -3.31 5.09
N ARG A 83 -4.21 -2.64 5.82
CA ARG A 83 -5.66 -2.87 5.77
C ARG A 83 -6.30 -2.16 4.58
N HIS A 84 -5.68 -1.12 4.05
CA HIS A 84 -6.15 -0.42 2.85
C HIS A 84 -5.62 -1.15 1.63
N ARG A 85 -6.53 -1.75 0.86
CA ARG A 85 -6.15 -2.54 -0.31
C ARG A 85 -7.08 -2.28 -1.47
N THR A 86 -6.52 -1.97 -2.63
CA THR A 86 -7.28 -1.73 -3.86
C THR A 86 -6.68 -2.51 -5.02
N ARG A 87 -7.50 -2.77 -6.04
CA ARG A 87 -7.05 -3.44 -7.27
C ARG A 87 -6.49 -2.45 -8.28
N TRP A 88 -7.01 -1.24 -8.26
CA TRP A 88 -6.71 -0.18 -9.20
C TRP A 88 -6.37 1.08 -8.41
N GLU A 89 -5.47 1.90 -8.93
CA GLU A 89 -5.31 3.26 -8.46
C GLU A 89 -6.56 4.06 -8.83
N ALA A 90 -7.02 4.90 -7.90
CA ALA A 90 -8.14 5.79 -8.15
C ALA A 90 -7.76 6.75 -9.30
N PRO A 91 -8.65 6.95 -10.30
CA PRO A 91 -8.39 7.91 -11.34
C PRO A 91 -8.27 9.31 -10.73
N LYS A 92 -7.37 10.13 -11.28
CA LYS A 92 -7.27 11.54 -10.89
C LYS A 92 -8.55 12.26 -11.28
N THR A 93 -9.02 13.15 -10.43
CA THR A 93 -10.18 13.98 -10.77
C THR A 93 -9.83 14.90 -11.94
N PRO A 94 -10.65 14.93 -13.02
CA PRO A 94 -10.41 15.81 -14.17
C PRO A 94 -10.31 17.29 -13.79
N PRO A 95 -9.66 18.13 -14.61
CA PRO A 95 -9.45 19.52 -14.30
C PRO A 95 -10.81 20.24 -14.37
N GLY A 96 -11.13 21.04 -13.35
CA GLY A 96 -12.43 21.74 -13.29
C GLY A 96 -13.63 20.88 -12.87
N TYR A 97 -13.45 19.59 -12.53
CA TYR A 97 -14.55 18.74 -12.03
C TYR A 97 -15.24 19.31 -10.77
N TRP A 98 -14.47 20.01 -9.93
CA TRP A 98 -14.95 20.65 -8.70
C TRP A 98 -15.38 22.12 -8.87
N ASN A 99 -15.41 22.64 -10.11
CA ASN A 99 -15.94 23.98 -10.34
C ASN A 99 -17.46 23.94 -10.16
N ILE A 100 -17.94 24.51 -9.05
CA ILE A 100 -19.37 24.50 -8.64
C ILE A 100 -20.23 25.44 -9.52
N GLY A 101 -19.61 26.26 -10.38
CA GLY A 101 -20.31 27.08 -11.36
C GLY A 101 -20.96 26.23 -12.45
N PHE A 102 -21.98 26.76 -13.12
CA PHE A 102 -22.47 26.21 -14.39
C PHE A 102 -21.59 26.80 -15.50
N PRO A 103 -20.55 26.07 -15.97
CA PRO A 103 -19.70 26.57 -17.05
C PRO A 103 -20.54 26.80 -18.31
N ASP A 104 -20.12 27.78 -19.11
CA ASP A 104 -20.72 27.96 -20.43
C ASP A 104 -20.35 26.78 -21.36
N THR A 105 -20.93 26.74 -22.56
CA THR A 105 -20.70 25.64 -23.50
C THR A 105 -19.24 25.53 -23.96
N GLN A 106 -18.52 26.65 -24.06
CA GLN A 106 -17.12 26.67 -24.50
C GLN A 106 -16.21 26.16 -23.38
N GLU A 107 -16.47 26.59 -22.14
CA GLU A 107 -15.79 26.13 -20.93
C GLU A 107 -15.99 24.62 -20.73
N VAL A 108 -17.21 24.08 -20.95
CA VAL A 108 -17.46 22.63 -20.90
C VAL A 108 -16.60 21.87 -21.92
N GLU A 109 -16.48 22.37 -23.16
CA GLU A 109 -15.67 21.74 -24.20
C GLU A 109 -14.19 21.73 -23.83
N THR A 110 -13.66 22.85 -23.32
CA THR A 110 -12.27 22.94 -22.87
C THR A 110 -11.99 21.98 -21.71
N ILE A 111 -12.88 21.89 -20.73
CA ILE A 111 -12.79 20.93 -19.61
C ILE A 111 -12.78 19.49 -20.12
N ARG A 112 -13.68 19.14 -21.06
CA ARG A 112 -13.72 17.79 -21.65
C ARG A 112 -12.46 17.46 -22.43
N LYS A 113 -11.92 18.42 -23.19
CA LYS A 113 -10.67 18.24 -23.93
C LYS A 113 -9.50 18.01 -22.97
N ALA A 114 -9.38 18.85 -21.94
CA ALA A 114 -8.34 18.72 -20.93
C ALA A 114 -8.47 17.42 -20.12
N ALA A 115 -9.69 16.95 -19.86
CA ALA A 115 -9.93 15.66 -19.24
C ALA A 115 -9.52 14.45 -20.12
N ALA A 116 -9.63 14.57 -21.44
CA ALA A 116 -9.24 13.52 -22.38
C ALA A 116 -7.72 13.44 -22.60
N GLU A 117 -6.98 14.51 -22.31
CA GLU A 117 -5.52 14.59 -22.40
C GLU A 117 -4.80 14.06 -21.14
N MET A 118 -5.52 13.79 -20.05
CA MET A 118 -5.01 13.29 -18.76
C MET A 118 -5.05 11.76 -18.65
#